data_AF-A0A0S6XHK7-F1
#
_entry.id   AF-A0A0S6XHK7-F1
#
_cell.length_a   1.000
_cell.length_b   1.000
_cell.length_c   1.000
_cell.angle_alpha   90.00
_cell.angle_beta   90.00
_cell.angle_gamma   90.00
#
_symmetry.space_group_name_H-M   'P 1'
#
loop_
_entity.id
_entity.type
_entity.pdbx_description
1 polymer ?
#
loop_
_entity_poly.entity_id
_entity_poly.type
_entity_poly.pdbx_seq_one_letter_code
_entity_poly.pdbx_strand_id
1 'polypeptide(L)'
;MTDVTPSLNHLLRQRQATPITRHHYSVDQLDEFLKEAYKINARIAELTAYLQANRAAYLSATNASRFSRQDPAKSHKPGHGLQRSLTDKERAEIDAHSKMMIRQLNAAITSLADAERVRQETSALVASRKRARAGFGALGRWAAGGAAQEKTAEEEKQEAKEHSLNAHREGVIWFLQKRLGEAGQIQTFMIETRLQREEEKAKSVLYKAKGTVPESMGGSGSLGLVPQRDRGAAAAFETELPPDYLDEKLTEEQIQLFAEENQGMLKHLGQQLDQVRAVHRSLEEISQLQTSLMANLETQNANIDQLVQDSFFTEENVGRGNQQLKKASEKTSTARLLFHGTCAFCTFLVVWDLIF
;
A
#
# COMPACT_ATOMS: atom_id res chain seq x y z
N MET A 1 -25.87 17.80 9.62
CA MET A 1 -27.13 17.17 9.15
C MET A 1 -27.85 16.61 10.35
N THR A 2 -29.14 16.90 10.52
CA THR A 2 -29.98 16.44 11.63
C THR A 2 -30.35 14.97 11.46
N ASP A 3 -30.36 14.20 12.55
CA ASP A 3 -30.74 12.78 12.54
C ASP A 3 -32.26 12.65 12.36
N VAL A 4 -32.68 12.18 11.18
CA VAL A 4 -34.10 12.06 10.77
C VAL A 4 -34.71 10.70 11.15
N THR A 5 -33.89 9.77 11.67
CA THR A 5 -34.28 8.41 12.08
C THR A 5 -35.49 8.36 13.02
N PRO A 6 -35.63 9.22 14.06
CA PRO A 6 -36.78 9.15 14.96
C PRO A 6 -38.11 9.52 14.25
N SER A 7 -38.10 10.53 13.38
CA SER A 7 -39.27 10.93 12.59
C SER A 7 -39.68 9.84 11.59
N LEU A 8 -38.70 9.21 10.94
CA LEU A 8 -38.94 8.10 10.03
C LEU A 8 -39.50 6.87 10.76
N ASN A 9 -38.97 6.55 11.95
CA ASN A 9 -39.47 5.45 12.78
C ASN A 9 -40.91 5.67 13.27
N HIS A 10 -41.30 6.92 13.52
CA HIS A 10 -42.69 7.25 13.83
C HIS A 10 -43.63 6.94 12.65
N LEU A 11 -43.23 7.32 11.43
CA LEU A 11 -44.00 7.02 10.21
C LEU A 11 -44.06 5.51 9.91
N LEU A 12 -42.96 4.78 10.14
CA LEU A 12 -42.92 3.33 9.97
C LEU A 12 -43.86 2.62 10.94
N ARG A 13 -43.88 3.03 12.21
CA ARG A 13 -44.82 2.51 13.23
C ARG A 13 -46.27 2.77 12.85
N GLN A 14 -46.60 3.95 12.32
CA GLN A 14 -47.95 4.26 11.83
C GLN A 14 -48.38 3.34 10.68
N ARG A 15 -47.45 2.83 9.88
CA ARG A 15 -47.71 1.90 8.78
C ARG A 15 -47.51 0.42 9.17
N GLN A 16 -47.41 0.11 10.45
CA GLN A 16 -47.13 -1.24 10.98
C GLN A 16 -45.85 -1.88 10.40
N ALA A 17 -44.90 -1.05 9.96
CA ALA A 17 -43.61 -1.48 9.48
C ALA A 17 -42.60 -1.55 10.63
N THR A 18 -41.62 -2.46 10.53
CA THR A 18 -40.54 -2.59 11.50
C THR A 18 -39.73 -1.30 11.61
N PRO A 19 -39.47 -0.79 12.83
CA PRO A 19 -38.67 0.41 13.03
C PRO A 19 -37.21 0.16 12.63
N ILE A 20 -36.58 1.18 12.05
CA ILE A 20 -35.15 1.20 11.75
C ILE A 20 -34.39 1.29 13.07
N THR A 21 -33.81 0.18 13.49
CA THR A 21 -32.83 0.13 14.57
C THR A 21 -31.46 0.49 14.02
N ARG A 22 -30.68 1.31 14.75
CA ARG A 22 -29.27 1.50 14.39
C ARG A 22 -28.57 0.15 14.45
N HIS A 23 -28.04 -0.29 13.32
CA HIS A 23 -27.25 -1.52 13.27
C HIS A 23 -25.95 -1.27 14.03
N HIS A 24 -25.73 -2.01 15.13
CA HIS A 24 -24.47 -1.97 15.85
C HIS A 24 -23.45 -2.79 15.07
N TYR A 25 -22.51 -2.11 14.41
CA TYR A 25 -21.43 -2.78 13.69
C TYR A 25 -20.55 -3.54 14.69
N SER A 26 -20.46 -4.86 14.55
CA SER A 26 -19.57 -5.70 15.34
C SER A 26 -18.66 -6.49 14.43
N VAL A 27 -17.35 -6.37 14.64
CA VAL A 27 -16.33 -7.12 13.90
C VAL A 27 -16.48 -8.63 14.13
N ASP A 28 -17.00 -9.04 15.30
CA ASP A 28 -17.18 -10.45 15.65
C ASP A 28 -18.28 -11.15 14.83
N GLN A 29 -19.21 -10.37 14.26
CA GLN A 29 -20.28 -10.88 13.41
C GLN A 29 -19.89 -10.94 11.92
N LEU A 30 -18.70 -10.45 11.57
CA LEU A 30 -18.22 -10.48 10.19
C LEU A 30 -17.75 -11.88 9.77
N ASP A 31 -17.65 -12.05 8.46
CA ASP A 31 -17.00 -13.22 7.87
C ASP A 31 -15.50 -13.26 8.21
N GLU A 32 -14.91 -14.43 8.05
CA GLU A 32 -13.50 -14.67 8.37
C GLU A 32 -12.57 -13.80 7.52
N PHE A 33 -12.92 -13.59 6.25
CA PHE A 33 -12.21 -12.71 5.33
C PHE A 33 -12.11 -11.28 5.86
N LEU A 34 -13.23 -10.64 6.23
CA LEU A 34 -13.21 -9.27 6.72
C LEU A 34 -12.53 -9.17 8.08
N LYS A 35 -12.68 -10.18 8.95
CA LYS A 35 -11.95 -10.23 10.23
C LYS A 35 -10.44 -10.19 10.01
N GLU A 36 -9.91 -11.01 9.11
CA GLU A 36 -8.49 -10.98 8.76
C GLU A 36 -8.08 -9.65 8.10
N ALA A 37 -8.90 -9.11 7.19
CA ALA A 37 -8.66 -7.80 6.58
C ALA A 37 -8.56 -6.67 7.63
N TYR A 38 -9.43 -6.66 8.64
CA TYR A 38 -9.39 -5.69 9.73
C TYR A 38 -8.13 -5.85 10.60
N LYS A 39 -7.72 -7.09 10.91
CA LYS A 39 -6.48 -7.36 11.64
C LYS A 39 -5.26 -6.85 10.85
N ILE A 40 -5.21 -7.10 9.55
CA ILE A 40 -4.14 -6.61 8.68
C ILE A 40 -4.14 -5.07 8.65
N ASN A 41 -5.30 -4.45 8.47
CA ASN A 41 -5.42 -2.99 8.46
C ASN A 41 -4.94 -2.35 9.78
N ALA A 42 -5.31 -2.94 10.93
CA ALA A 42 -4.84 -2.48 12.23
C ALA A 42 -3.30 -2.52 12.32
N ARG A 43 -2.68 -3.62 11.89
CA ARG A 43 -1.21 -3.75 11.86
C ARG A 43 -0.53 -2.77 10.89
N ILE A 44 -1.15 -2.47 9.73
CA ILE A 44 -0.64 -1.43 8.81
C ILE A 44 -0.71 -0.05 9.48
N ALA A 45 -1.81 0.24 10.19
CA ALA A 45 -1.97 1.50 10.91
C ALA A 45 -0.95 1.64 12.03
N GLU A 46 -0.69 0.57 12.79
CA GLU A 46 0.36 0.50 13.82
C GLU A 46 1.75 0.76 13.22
N LEU A 47 2.10 0.11 12.10
CA LEU A 47 3.36 0.35 11.39
C LEU A 47 3.48 1.80 10.93
N THR A 48 2.42 2.36 10.36
CA THR A 48 2.41 3.75 9.88
C THR A 48 2.61 4.73 11.03
N ALA A 49 1.91 4.54 12.14
CA ALA A 49 2.07 5.35 13.35
C ALA A 49 3.48 5.22 13.93
N TYR A 50 4.04 4.00 13.96
CA TYR A 50 5.41 3.73 14.39
C TYR A 50 6.45 4.47 13.53
N LEU A 51 6.33 4.41 12.20
CA LEU A 51 7.22 5.11 11.28
C LEU A 51 7.12 6.63 11.44
N GLN A 52 5.91 7.17 11.57
CA GLN A 52 5.69 8.60 11.78
C GLN A 52 6.28 9.09 13.11
N ALA A 53 6.10 8.34 14.19
CA ALA A 53 6.63 8.68 15.50
C ALA A 53 8.17 8.69 15.51
N ASN A 54 8.80 7.72 14.84
CA ASN A 54 10.26 7.60 14.78
C ASN A 54 10.91 8.49 13.72
N ARG A 55 10.16 9.03 12.75
CA ARG A 55 10.69 9.85 11.66
C ARG A 55 11.54 11.03 12.14
N ALA A 56 11.07 11.77 13.14
CA ALA A 56 11.78 12.95 13.64
C ALA A 56 13.11 12.57 14.30
N ALA A 57 13.10 11.55 15.16
CA ALA A 57 14.30 11.06 15.85
C ALA A 57 15.29 10.41 14.88
N TYR A 58 14.80 9.67 13.87
CA TYR A 58 15.59 8.99 12.85
C TYR A 58 16.31 9.97 11.91
N LEU A 59 15.62 11.04 11.50
CA LEU A 59 16.17 12.06 10.61
C LEU A 59 17.01 13.12 11.35
N SER A 60 17.03 13.12 12.68
CA SER A 60 17.82 14.08 13.45
C SER A 60 19.32 13.88 13.17
N ALA A 61 19.96 14.91 12.62
CA ALA A 61 21.39 14.90 12.31
C ALA A 61 22.29 15.15 13.54
N THR A 62 21.68 15.39 14.70
CA THR A 62 22.38 15.89 15.87
C THR A 62 22.87 14.76 16.75
N ASN A 63 24.13 14.33 16.54
CA ASN A 63 24.97 14.26 17.73
C ASN A 63 25.11 15.70 18.22
N ALA A 64 24.21 16.13 19.11
CA ALA A 64 24.33 17.39 19.84
C ALA A 64 25.48 17.26 20.85
N SER A 65 26.69 17.07 20.33
CA SER A 65 27.96 17.24 21.04
C SER A 65 28.82 18.17 20.21
N ARG A 66 28.26 19.34 19.88
CA ARG A 66 29.06 20.49 19.51
C ARG A 66 28.70 21.61 20.47
N PHE A 67 29.56 21.79 21.46
CA PHE A 67 29.73 23.03 22.21
C PHE A 67 28.48 23.62 22.88
N SER A 68 28.01 22.98 23.96
CA SER A 68 27.43 23.76 25.05
C SER A 68 28.57 24.28 25.94
N ARG A 69 29.33 25.26 25.45
CA ARG A 69 29.95 26.25 26.34
C ARG A 69 28.81 27.17 26.76
N GLN A 70 28.06 26.78 27.78
CA GLN A 70 26.99 27.59 28.32
C GLN A 70 27.31 27.88 29.78
N ASP A 71 27.43 29.18 30.05
CA ASP A 71 27.62 29.78 31.37
C ASP A 71 26.72 29.12 32.43
N PRO A 72 27.22 28.91 33.68
CA PRO A 72 26.48 28.22 34.74
C PRO A 72 25.36 29.08 35.36
N ALA A 73 25.03 30.23 34.78
CA ALA A 73 24.07 31.16 35.36
C ALA A 73 22.87 31.35 34.43
N LYS A 74 21.73 30.77 34.84
CA LYS A 74 20.35 30.96 34.32
C LYS A 74 19.90 29.95 33.24
N SER A 75 19.30 28.84 33.69
CA SER A 75 17.90 28.56 33.36
C SER A 75 17.41 27.29 34.09
N HIS A 76 16.52 27.49 35.05
CA HIS A 76 15.62 26.44 35.54
C HIS A 76 14.34 26.51 34.71
N LYS A 77 14.21 25.65 33.70
CA LYS A 77 12.91 25.23 33.15
C LYS A 77 13.00 23.76 32.73
N PRO A 78 12.31 22.83 33.40
CA PRO A 78 12.14 21.47 32.91
C PRO A 78 10.93 21.43 31.97
N GLY A 79 11.07 20.79 30.81
CA GLY A 79 9.91 20.35 30.02
C GLY A 79 9.74 20.99 28.65
N HIS A 80 10.52 20.53 27.68
CA HIS A 80 9.98 20.06 26.40
C HIS A 80 11.03 19.13 25.77
N GLY A 81 10.61 17.91 25.42
CA GLY A 81 11.49 16.78 25.12
C GLY A 81 12.62 17.12 24.14
N LEU A 82 13.85 17.09 24.65
CA LEU A 82 15.03 16.84 23.84
C LEU A 82 14.77 15.47 23.17
N GLN A 83 14.32 15.49 21.93
CA GLN A 83 14.22 14.29 21.10
C GLN A 83 15.61 13.68 21.08
N ARG A 84 15.78 12.59 21.85
CA ARG A 84 17.04 11.86 21.92
C ARG A 84 17.36 11.39 20.51
N SER A 85 18.46 11.89 19.96
CA SER A 85 18.93 11.46 18.66
C SER A 85 19.23 9.98 18.71
N LEU A 86 18.64 9.21 17.80
CA LEU A 86 18.90 7.77 17.72
C LEU A 86 20.34 7.53 17.26
N THR A 87 21.01 6.57 17.89
CA THR A 87 22.30 6.05 17.46
C THR A 87 22.17 5.33 16.12
N ASP A 88 23.29 5.15 15.41
CA ASP A 88 23.26 4.44 14.11
C ASP A 88 22.79 2.99 14.21
N LYS A 89 23.00 2.35 15.38
CA LYS A 89 22.49 1.01 15.69
C LYS A 89 20.97 1.02 15.84
N GLU A 90 20.43 1.92 16.65
CA GLU A 90 18.98 2.08 16.84
C GLU A 90 18.28 2.40 15.51
N ARG A 91 18.90 3.20 14.63
CA ARG A 91 18.38 3.46 13.27
C ARG A 91 18.35 2.19 12.41
N ALA A 92 19.40 1.37 12.44
CA ALA A 92 19.44 0.11 11.71
C ALA A 92 18.41 -0.90 12.25
N GLU A 93 18.16 -0.92 13.55
CA GLU A 93 17.09 -1.73 14.16
C GLU A 93 15.70 -1.28 13.69
N ILE A 94 15.45 0.03 13.61
CA ILE A 94 14.20 0.58 13.05
C ILE A 94 14.04 0.16 11.58
N ASP A 95 15.09 0.24 10.78
CA ASP A 95 15.06 -0.18 9.37
C ASP A 95 14.75 -1.68 9.24
N ALA A 96 15.41 -2.51 10.05
CA ALA A 96 15.22 -3.96 10.06
C ALA A 96 13.79 -4.35 10.51
N HIS A 97 13.30 -3.75 11.59
CA HIS A 97 11.96 -3.98 12.11
C HIS A 97 10.89 -3.56 11.10
N SER A 98 11.00 -2.37 10.53
CA SER A 98 10.04 -1.85 9.55
C SER A 98 10.01 -2.72 8.29
N LYS A 99 11.18 -3.14 7.81
CA LYS A 99 11.30 -4.05 6.66
C LYS A 99 10.67 -5.42 6.93
N MET A 100 10.88 -5.97 8.12
CA MET A 100 10.25 -7.23 8.55
C MET A 100 8.73 -7.09 8.56
N MET A 101 8.20 -6.01 9.15
CA MET A 101 6.75 -5.77 9.19
C MET A 101 6.16 -5.61 7.79
N ILE A 102 6.79 -4.83 6.89
CA ILE A 102 6.31 -4.69 5.50
C ILE A 102 6.25 -6.04 4.80
N ARG A 103 7.27 -6.89 4.94
CA ARG A 103 7.27 -8.23 4.35
C ARG A 103 6.17 -9.13 4.92
N GLN A 104 6.01 -9.13 6.24
CA GLN A 104 4.97 -9.92 6.90
C GLN A 104 3.57 -9.45 6.48
N LEU A 105 3.35 -8.14 6.39
CA LEU A 105 2.09 -7.56 5.93
C LEU A 105 1.84 -7.86 4.46
N ASN A 106 2.85 -7.77 3.60
CA ASN A 106 2.72 -8.14 2.20
C ASN A 106 2.34 -9.62 2.07
N ALA A 107 3.04 -10.51 2.78
CA ALA A 107 2.73 -11.94 2.80
C ALA A 107 1.31 -12.24 3.32
N ALA A 108 0.86 -11.50 4.34
CA ALA A 108 -0.50 -11.64 4.85
C ALA A 108 -1.54 -11.20 3.80
N ILE A 109 -1.31 -10.07 3.12
CA ILE A 109 -2.20 -9.58 2.06
C ILE A 109 -2.22 -10.54 0.87
N THR A 110 -1.07 -11.07 0.44
CA THR A 110 -1.02 -12.06 -0.65
C THR A 110 -1.76 -13.33 -0.26
N SER A 111 -1.58 -13.82 0.97
CA SER A 111 -2.32 -15.01 1.45
C SER A 111 -3.84 -14.79 1.48
N LEU A 112 -4.29 -13.58 1.85
CA LEU A 112 -5.70 -13.21 1.83
C LEU A 112 -6.24 -13.13 0.39
N ALA A 113 -5.45 -12.59 -0.53
CA ALA A 113 -5.79 -12.53 -1.95
C ALA A 113 -5.85 -13.92 -2.60
N ASP A 114 -4.91 -14.81 -2.28
CA ASP A 114 -4.89 -16.19 -2.78
C ASP A 114 -6.10 -16.97 -2.26
N ALA A 115 -6.44 -16.81 -0.97
CA ALA A 115 -7.63 -17.42 -0.39
C ALA A 115 -8.92 -16.95 -1.08
N GLU A 116 -9.02 -15.65 -1.40
CA GLU A 116 -10.16 -15.11 -2.13
C GLU A 116 -10.21 -15.64 -3.57
N ARG A 117 -9.07 -15.72 -4.26
CA ARG A 117 -8.99 -16.30 -5.59
C ARG A 117 -9.48 -17.75 -5.62
N VAL A 118 -9.05 -18.58 -4.66
CA VAL A 118 -9.51 -19.97 -4.52
C VAL A 118 -11.03 -20.02 -4.29
N ARG A 119 -11.57 -19.11 -3.49
CA ARG A 119 -13.02 -18.99 -3.24
C ARG A 119 -13.79 -18.61 -4.50
N GLN A 120 -13.28 -17.66 -5.30
CA GLN A 120 -13.86 -17.27 -6.59
C GLN A 120 -13.85 -18.42 -7.60
N GLU A 121 -12.73 -19.13 -7.73
CA GLU A 121 -12.62 -20.30 -8.61
C GLU A 121 -13.57 -21.42 -8.16
N THR A 122 -13.65 -21.67 -6.86
CA THR A 122 -14.56 -22.66 -6.28
C THR A 122 -16.03 -22.30 -6.51
N SER A 123 -16.43 -21.03 -6.32
CA SER A 123 -17.81 -20.61 -6.54
C SER A 123 -18.21 -20.73 -8.01
N ALA A 124 -17.31 -20.39 -8.94
CA ALA A 124 -17.51 -20.58 -10.37
C ALA A 124 -17.64 -22.06 -10.78
N LEU A 125 -16.80 -22.95 -10.23
CA LEU A 125 -16.87 -24.40 -10.46
C LEU A 125 -18.14 -25.02 -9.88
N VAL A 126 -18.56 -24.58 -8.69
CA VAL A 126 -19.81 -25.04 -8.08
C VAL A 126 -21.02 -24.57 -8.91
N ALA A 127 -21.01 -23.32 -9.39
CA ALA A 127 -22.06 -22.80 -10.26
C ALA A 127 -22.15 -23.58 -11.58
N SER A 128 -21.02 -23.84 -12.25
CA SER A 128 -21.00 -24.62 -13.49
C SER A 128 -21.43 -26.08 -13.28
N ARG A 129 -21.01 -26.70 -12.17
CA ARG A 129 -21.42 -28.08 -11.84
C ARG A 129 -22.89 -28.19 -11.48
N LYS A 130 -23.47 -27.20 -10.78
CA LYS A 130 -24.92 -27.13 -10.53
C LYS A 130 -25.70 -27.06 -11.84
N ARG A 131 -25.23 -26.22 -12.77
CA ARG A 131 -25.80 -26.10 -14.12
C ARG A 131 -25.75 -27.42 -14.90
N ALA A 132 -24.63 -28.15 -14.81
CA ALA A 132 -24.48 -29.45 -15.47
C ALA A 132 -25.30 -30.58 -14.82
N ARG A 133 -25.47 -30.55 -13.48
CA ARG A 133 -26.10 -31.63 -12.70
C ARG A 133 -27.62 -31.49 -12.57
N ALA A 134 -28.20 -30.34 -12.92
CA ALA A 134 -29.65 -30.14 -13.01
C ALA A 134 -30.27 -30.92 -14.20
N GLY A 135 -30.08 -32.25 -14.18
CA GLY A 135 -30.81 -33.42 -14.71
C GLY A 135 -31.62 -33.41 -16.01
N PHE A 136 -32.08 -32.25 -16.47
CA PHE A 136 -32.82 -32.05 -17.72
C PHE A 136 -32.30 -30.82 -18.49
N GLY A 137 -31.05 -30.40 -18.21
CA GLY A 137 -30.45 -29.07 -18.40
C GLY A 137 -30.52 -28.39 -19.79
N ALA A 138 -31.02 -29.08 -20.82
CA ALA A 138 -31.35 -28.50 -22.13
C ALA A 138 -32.81 -28.76 -22.55
N LEU A 139 -33.29 -30.01 -22.43
CA LEU A 139 -34.64 -30.41 -22.85
C LEU A 139 -35.76 -29.89 -21.92
N GLY A 140 -35.54 -29.86 -20.60
CA GLY A 140 -36.49 -29.31 -19.64
C GLY A 140 -36.55 -27.78 -19.67
N ARG A 141 -35.44 -27.11 -20.01
CA ARG A 141 -35.37 -25.64 -20.19
C ARG A 141 -36.02 -25.19 -21.51
N TRP A 142 -35.86 -25.98 -22.58
CA TRP A 142 -36.58 -25.77 -23.84
C TRP A 142 -38.09 -25.99 -23.70
N ALA A 143 -38.52 -27.05 -22.99
CA ALA A 143 -39.94 -27.36 -22.77
C ALA A 143 -40.66 -26.33 -21.87
N ALA A 144 -39.94 -25.61 -21.02
CA ALA A 144 -40.48 -24.49 -20.24
C ALA A 144 -40.62 -23.18 -21.05
N GLY A 145 -40.30 -23.19 -22.35
CA GLY A 145 -40.42 -22.03 -23.24
C GLY A 145 -39.25 -21.04 -23.18
N GLY A 146 -38.14 -21.41 -22.52
CA GLY A 146 -36.91 -20.62 -22.48
C GLY A 146 -35.88 -21.11 -23.50
N ALA A 147 -35.07 -20.20 -24.04
CA ALA A 147 -33.93 -20.59 -24.86
C ALA A 147 -32.95 -21.42 -24.03
N ALA A 148 -32.23 -22.37 -24.65
CA ALA A 148 -31.25 -23.24 -23.98
C ALA A 148 -30.12 -22.49 -23.22
N GLN A 149 -30.07 -21.16 -23.33
CA GLN A 149 -29.06 -20.28 -22.76
C GLN A 149 -29.59 -19.29 -21.71
N GLU A 150 -30.91 -19.19 -21.48
CA GLU A 150 -31.47 -18.29 -20.47
C GLU A 150 -31.24 -18.84 -19.06
N LYS A 151 -30.42 -18.14 -18.27
CA LYS A 151 -30.14 -18.46 -16.88
C LYS A 151 -31.44 -18.36 -16.07
N THR A 152 -31.62 -19.19 -15.06
CA THR A 152 -32.81 -19.04 -14.21
C THR A 152 -32.70 -17.77 -13.37
N ALA A 153 -33.83 -17.13 -13.10
CA ALA A 153 -33.86 -15.88 -12.32
C ALA A 153 -33.24 -15.99 -10.91
N GLU A 154 -33.30 -17.19 -10.32
CA GLU A 154 -32.66 -17.46 -9.03
C GLU A 154 -31.14 -17.59 -9.17
N GLU A 155 -30.66 -18.22 -10.23
CA GLU A 155 -29.22 -18.30 -10.55
C GLU A 155 -28.64 -16.92 -10.87
N GLU A 156 -29.34 -16.09 -11.65
CA GLU A 156 -28.88 -14.72 -11.95
C GLU A 156 -28.76 -13.87 -10.68
N LYS A 157 -29.70 -14.01 -9.74
CA LYS A 157 -29.62 -13.32 -8.44
C LYS A 157 -28.48 -13.82 -7.58
N GLN A 158 -28.15 -15.12 -7.63
CA GLN A 158 -27.01 -15.67 -6.91
C GLN A 158 -25.70 -15.19 -7.53
N GLU A 159 -25.57 -15.26 -8.86
CA GLU A 159 -24.39 -14.77 -9.59
C GLU A 159 -24.16 -13.27 -9.33
N ALA A 160 -25.21 -12.44 -9.30
CA ALA A 160 -25.10 -11.01 -9.00
C ALA A 160 -24.65 -10.74 -7.54
N LYS A 161 -25.11 -11.53 -6.58
CA LYS A 161 -24.64 -11.45 -5.18
C LYS A 161 -23.18 -11.85 -5.07
N GLU A 162 -22.80 -12.94 -5.71
CA GLU A 162 -21.42 -13.41 -5.77
C GLU A 162 -20.49 -12.37 -6.41
N HIS A 163 -20.94 -11.76 -7.50
CA HIS A 163 -20.20 -10.70 -8.19
C HIS A 163 -20.01 -9.45 -7.32
N SER A 164 -21.07 -8.96 -6.68
CA SER A 164 -20.96 -7.79 -5.79
C SER A 164 -20.07 -8.07 -4.57
N LEU A 165 -20.09 -9.30 -4.04
CA LEU A 165 -19.18 -9.73 -2.99
C LEU A 165 -17.73 -9.77 -3.49
N ASN A 166 -17.47 -10.33 -4.67
CA ASN A 166 -16.13 -10.36 -5.27
C ASN A 166 -15.57 -8.95 -5.46
N ALA A 167 -16.37 -8.04 -6.05
CA ALA A 167 -15.97 -6.65 -6.23
C ALA A 167 -15.65 -5.95 -4.90
N HIS A 168 -16.44 -6.21 -3.85
CA HIS A 168 -16.16 -5.67 -2.52
C HIS A 168 -14.84 -6.21 -1.95
N ARG A 169 -14.61 -7.52 -2.02
CA ARG A 169 -13.41 -8.15 -1.46
C ARG A 169 -12.14 -7.78 -2.21
N GLU A 170 -12.19 -7.65 -3.53
CA GLU A 170 -11.09 -7.13 -4.33
C GLU A 170 -10.79 -5.67 -3.99
N GLY A 171 -11.82 -4.83 -3.81
CA GLY A 171 -11.66 -3.47 -3.32
C GLY A 171 -11.00 -3.39 -1.94
N VAL A 172 -11.32 -4.32 -1.04
CA VAL A 172 -10.67 -4.43 0.29
C VAL A 172 -9.19 -4.80 0.14
N ILE A 173 -8.84 -5.79 -0.67
CA ILE A 173 -7.44 -6.20 -0.90
C ILE A 173 -6.64 -5.03 -1.49
N TRP A 174 -7.19 -4.36 -2.52
CA TRP A 174 -6.57 -3.20 -3.12
C TRP A 174 -6.35 -2.07 -2.10
N PHE A 175 -7.34 -1.80 -1.26
CA PHE A 175 -7.22 -0.80 -0.20
C PHE A 175 -6.08 -1.12 0.78
N LEU A 176 -5.96 -2.39 1.20
CA LEU A 176 -4.88 -2.84 2.08
C LEU A 176 -3.50 -2.71 1.41
N GLN A 177 -3.39 -3.11 0.15
CA GLN A 177 -2.15 -2.97 -0.63
C GLN A 177 -1.76 -1.51 -0.79
N LYS A 178 -2.72 -0.63 -1.08
CA LYS A 178 -2.50 0.81 -1.21
C LYS A 178 -1.99 1.41 0.10
N ARG A 179 -2.61 1.07 1.22
CA ARG A 179 -2.20 1.53 2.56
C ARG A 179 -0.80 1.03 2.93
N LEU A 180 -0.47 -0.22 2.61
CA LEU A 180 0.88 -0.75 2.79
C LEU A 180 1.89 -0.02 1.90
N GLY A 181 1.52 0.28 0.66
CA GLY A 181 2.33 1.07 -0.27
C GLY A 181 2.63 2.48 0.27
N GLU A 182 1.63 3.16 0.82
CA GLU A 182 1.80 4.46 1.48
C GLU A 182 2.75 4.39 2.69
N ALA A 183 2.65 3.34 3.53
CA ALA A 183 3.58 3.12 4.63
C ALA A 183 5.01 2.84 4.12
N GLY A 184 5.15 2.07 3.04
CA GLY A 184 6.42 1.82 2.37
C GLY A 184 7.08 3.10 1.84
N GLN A 185 6.30 4.02 1.25
CA GLN A 185 6.80 5.32 0.80
C GLN A 185 7.39 6.16 1.94
N ILE A 186 6.78 6.14 3.14
CA ILE A 186 7.33 6.83 4.32
C ILE A 186 8.69 6.24 4.69
N GLN A 187 8.83 4.91 4.70
CA GLN A 187 10.10 4.25 4.98
C GLN A 187 11.16 4.58 3.93
N THR A 188 10.83 4.47 2.64
CA THR A 188 11.74 4.82 1.52
C THR A 188 12.25 6.25 1.67
N PHE A 189 11.36 7.22 1.91
CA PHE A 189 11.74 8.61 2.12
C PHE A 189 12.74 8.77 3.29
N MET A 190 12.51 8.06 4.40
CA MET A 190 13.41 8.13 5.56
C MET A 190 14.81 7.62 5.22
N ILE A 191 14.89 6.47 4.54
CA ILE A 191 16.15 5.80 4.18
C ILE A 191 16.90 6.60 3.12
N GLU A 192 16.22 7.13 2.09
CA GLU A 192 16.83 8.00 1.07
C GLU A 192 17.44 9.25 1.70
N THR A 193 16.70 9.91 2.59
CA THR A 193 17.20 11.11 3.27
C THR A 193 18.43 10.75 4.14
N ARG A 194 18.44 9.58 4.77
CA ARG A 194 19.62 9.11 5.52
C ARG A 194 20.79 8.82 4.60
N LEU A 195 20.57 8.13 3.48
CA LEU A 195 21.60 7.81 2.50
C LEU A 195 22.27 9.08 1.98
N GLN A 196 21.48 10.08 1.58
CA GLN A 196 21.99 11.38 1.13
C GLN A 196 22.88 12.02 2.19
N ARG A 197 22.48 12.01 3.46
CA ARG A 197 23.29 12.58 4.56
C ARG A 197 24.56 11.79 4.83
N GLU A 198 24.53 10.46 4.75
CA GLU A 198 25.74 9.65 4.93
C GLU A 198 26.72 9.84 3.76
N GLU A 199 26.22 9.98 2.53
CA GLU A 199 27.05 10.34 1.38
C GLU A 199 27.66 11.74 1.52
N GLU A 200 26.88 12.73 1.96
CA GLU A 200 27.39 14.07 2.24
C GLU A 200 28.44 14.07 3.34
N LYS A 201 28.23 13.30 4.42
CA LYS A 201 29.23 13.13 5.48
C LYS A 201 30.50 12.49 4.94
N ALA A 202 30.41 11.39 4.19
CA ALA A 202 31.57 10.73 3.59
C ALA A 202 32.34 11.69 2.68
N LYS A 203 31.63 12.47 1.84
CA LYS A 203 32.23 13.54 1.03
C LYS A 203 32.89 14.60 1.92
N SER A 204 32.23 15.08 2.97
CA SER A 204 32.77 16.12 3.86
C SER A 204 34.01 15.68 4.64
N VAL A 205 34.08 14.41 5.05
CA VAL A 205 35.25 13.83 5.72
C VAL A 205 36.41 13.72 4.73
N LEU A 206 36.15 13.34 3.48
CA LEU A 206 37.15 13.36 2.41
C LEU A 206 37.65 14.79 2.11
N TYR A 207 36.74 15.78 2.06
CA TYR A 207 37.12 17.19 1.88
C TYR A 207 37.94 17.71 3.06
N LYS A 208 37.56 17.37 4.29
CA LYS A 208 38.30 17.77 5.50
C LYS A 208 39.67 17.10 5.55
N ALA A 209 39.76 15.80 5.27
CA ALA A 209 41.00 15.04 5.15
C ALA A 209 41.95 15.63 4.08
N LYS A 210 41.39 16.12 2.97
CA LYS A 210 42.14 16.77 1.91
C LYS A 210 42.57 18.20 2.27
N GLY A 211 41.82 18.87 3.15
CA GLY A 211 42.13 20.20 3.68
C GLY A 211 43.00 20.21 4.95
N THR A 212 43.26 19.05 5.57
CA THR A 212 44.20 18.90 6.69
C THR A 212 45.64 18.67 6.26
N VAL A 213 45.96 18.82 4.96
CA VAL A 213 47.34 19.08 4.55
C VAL A 213 47.71 20.43 5.17
N PRO A 214 48.73 20.50 6.04
CA PRO A 214 48.97 21.70 6.83
C PRO A 214 49.30 22.86 5.91
N GLU A 215 48.43 23.88 5.93
CA GLU A 215 48.74 25.25 5.55
C GLU A 215 49.66 25.83 6.63
N SER A 216 50.88 25.29 6.69
CA SER A 216 51.97 25.82 7.50
C SER A 216 53.04 26.38 6.57
N MET A 217 52.65 27.34 5.76
CA MET A 217 53.47 28.49 5.38
C MET A 217 52.50 29.58 4.93
N GLY A 218 52.64 30.77 5.53
CA GLY A 218 51.56 31.71 5.70
C GLY A 218 51.11 32.47 4.45
N GLY A 219 49.92 33.06 4.56
CA GLY A 219 49.48 34.13 3.67
C GLY A 219 48.02 34.03 3.25
N SER A 220 47.13 34.60 4.07
CA SER A 220 45.85 35.21 3.71
C SER A 220 45.33 34.98 2.28
N GLY A 221 44.27 34.17 2.13
CA GLY A 221 43.49 34.16 0.89
C GLY A 221 42.31 33.19 0.90
N SER A 222 41.14 33.69 1.24
CA SER A 222 39.83 33.04 1.00
C SER A 222 39.73 32.52 -0.44
N LEU A 223 39.88 31.20 -0.65
CA LEU A 223 39.57 30.54 -1.92
C LEU A 223 38.11 30.07 -1.94
N GLY A 224 37.23 31.03 -2.23
CA GLY A 224 35.94 30.76 -2.85
C GLY A 224 36.14 30.24 -4.29
N LEU A 225 35.35 29.25 -4.65
CA LEU A 225 35.46 28.48 -5.89
C LEU A 225 34.86 29.26 -7.10
N VAL A 226 35.76 29.69 -8.03
CA VAL A 226 35.63 29.99 -9.49
C VAL A 226 34.60 31.04 -10.01
N PRO A 227 34.83 31.78 -11.13
CA PRO A 227 35.21 31.22 -12.45
C PRO A 227 36.23 32.01 -13.34
N GLN A 228 36.93 31.23 -14.19
CA GLN A 228 37.19 31.47 -15.62
C GLN A 228 38.37 32.36 -16.09
N ARG A 229 39.19 31.72 -16.96
CA ARG A 229 40.02 32.25 -18.08
C ARG A 229 40.87 33.50 -17.80
N ASP A 230 42.19 33.34 -17.86
CA ASP A 230 42.91 33.63 -19.10
C ASP A 230 44.33 33.05 -19.11
N ARG A 231 44.70 32.55 -20.29
CA ARG A 231 46.07 32.16 -20.66
C ARG A 231 46.85 33.44 -20.95
N GLY A 232 47.91 33.69 -20.20
CA GLY A 232 48.95 34.64 -20.63
C GLY A 232 49.53 35.48 -19.50
N ALA A 233 50.49 34.94 -18.78
CA ALA A 233 51.59 35.68 -18.15
C ALA A 233 52.58 34.67 -17.57
N ALA A 234 53.47 34.18 -18.44
CA ALA A 234 54.76 33.70 -17.98
C ALA A 234 55.60 34.92 -17.54
N ALA A 235 56.49 34.70 -16.58
CA ALA A 235 57.49 35.62 -16.05
C ALA A 235 57.00 36.63 -14.99
N ALA A 236 57.11 36.24 -13.71
CA ALA A 236 57.74 37.02 -12.63
C ALA A 236 57.28 36.51 -11.26
N PHE A 237 57.79 35.35 -10.80
CA PHE A 237 57.91 35.07 -9.36
C PHE A 237 58.88 33.89 -9.11
N GLU A 238 60.12 34.00 -9.60
CA GLU A 238 61.22 33.30 -8.93
C GLU A 238 61.56 34.11 -7.67
N THR A 239 60.83 33.86 -6.60
CA THR A 239 61.32 34.20 -5.26
C THR A 239 62.16 33.01 -4.82
N GLU A 240 63.48 33.15 -4.95
CA GLU A 240 64.45 32.27 -4.30
C GLU A 240 64.17 32.31 -2.78
N LEU A 241 63.56 31.23 -2.28
CA LEU A 241 63.44 31.00 -0.84
C LEU A 241 64.82 30.59 -0.31
N PRO A 242 65.28 31.13 0.84
CA PRO A 242 66.52 30.72 1.48
C PRO A 242 66.49 29.21 1.77
N PRO A 243 67.59 28.45 1.57
CA PRO A 243 67.62 27.00 1.73
C PRO A 243 67.53 26.52 3.21
N ASP A 244 67.33 27.43 4.16
CA ASP A 244 67.43 27.18 5.60
C ASP A 244 66.08 26.88 6.29
N TYR A 245 64.99 26.77 5.51
CA TYR A 245 63.64 26.44 6.02
C TYR A 245 63.15 25.04 5.62
N LEU A 246 64.02 24.20 5.05
CA LEU A 246 63.67 22.84 4.63
C LEU A 246 64.06 21.76 5.66
N ASP A 247 64.73 22.15 6.74
CA ASP A 247 65.28 21.24 7.75
C ASP A 247 64.58 21.33 9.12
N GLU A 248 63.33 21.82 9.19
CA GLU A 248 62.44 21.43 10.30
C GLU A 248 61.99 19.98 10.08
N LYS A 249 62.92 19.06 10.35
CA LYS A 249 62.65 17.63 10.44
C LYS A 249 61.59 17.45 11.52
N LEU A 250 60.37 17.12 11.09
CA LEU A 250 59.30 16.62 11.93
C LEU A 250 59.91 15.68 12.98
N THR A 251 59.66 15.95 14.26
CA THR A 251 60.13 15.07 15.33
C THR A 251 59.61 13.66 15.10
N GLU A 252 60.42 12.64 15.43
CA GLU A 252 60.04 11.22 15.28
C GLU A 252 58.65 10.94 15.91
N GLU A 253 58.34 11.62 17.02
CA GLU A 253 57.04 11.58 17.70
C GLU A 253 55.89 12.17 16.86
N GLN A 254 56.11 13.28 16.13
CA GLN A 254 55.11 13.85 15.21
C GLN A 254 54.86 12.93 14.01
N ILE A 255 55.89 12.27 13.47
CA ILE A 255 55.75 11.30 12.37
C ILE A 255 54.91 10.11 12.82
N GLN A 256 55.16 9.60 14.03
CA GLN A 256 54.39 8.50 14.60
C GLN A 256 52.92 8.90 14.84
N LEU A 257 52.67 10.12 15.32
CA LEU A 257 51.33 10.66 15.54
C LEU A 257 50.57 10.85 14.22
N PHE A 258 51.23 11.36 13.16
CA PHE A 258 50.65 11.44 11.82
C PHE A 258 50.36 10.07 11.22
N ALA A 259 51.24 9.08 11.43
CA ALA A 259 51.01 7.72 10.96
C ALA A 259 49.80 7.07 11.65
N GLU A 260 49.65 7.29 12.96
CA GLU A 260 48.50 6.83 13.73
C GLU A 260 47.20 7.54 13.31
N GLU A 261 47.25 8.87 13.11
CA GLU A 261 46.11 9.67 12.67
C GLU A 261 45.65 9.27 11.25
N ASN A 262 46.59 9.05 10.33
CA ASN A 262 46.31 8.55 8.98
C ASN A 262 45.67 7.16 9.02
N GLN A 263 46.17 6.25 9.87
CA GLN A 263 45.58 4.93 10.04
C GLN A 263 44.16 5.01 10.62
N GLY A 264 43.95 5.91 11.59
CA GLY A 264 42.62 6.20 12.16
C GLY A 264 41.65 6.75 11.13
N MET A 265 42.10 7.68 10.29
CA MET A 265 41.32 8.26 9.20
C MET A 265 40.90 7.20 8.18
N LEU A 266 41.80 6.33 7.75
CA LEU A 266 41.50 5.24 6.82
C LEU A 266 40.48 4.25 7.40
N LYS A 267 40.61 3.89 8.69
CA LYS A 267 39.63 3.05 9.39
C LYS A 267 38.24 3.70 9.42
N HIS A 268 38.18 5.00 9.73
CA HIS A 268 36.93 5.75 9.74
C HIS A 268 36.30 5.85 8.34
N LEU A 269 37.08 6.11 7.30
CA LEU A 269 36.61 6.10 5.91
C LEU A 269 36.06 4.73 5.50
N GLY A 270 36.77 3.65 5.86
CA GLY A 270 36.30 2.28 5.62
C GLY A 270 34.93 2.03 6.26
N GLN A 271 34.78 2.40 7.54
CA GLN A 271 33.50 2.27 8.27
C GLN A 271 32.37 3.08 7.64
N GLN A 272 32.63 4.32 7.22
CA GLN A 272 31.63 5.15 6.54
C GLN A 272 31.19 4.56 5.20
N LEU A 273 32.13 4.03 4.41
CA LEU A 273 31.80 3.38 3.13
C LEU A 273 30.97 2.12 3.33
N ASP A 274 31.29 1.31 4.33
CA ASP A 274 30.51 0.11 4.64
C ASP A 274 29.10 0.46 5.12
N GLN A 275 28.95 1.54 5.88
CA GLN A 275 27.64 2.07 6.29
C GLN A 275 26.80 2.53 5.09
N VAL A 276 27.39 3.32 4.17
CA VAL A 276 26.72 3.75 2.94
C VAL A 276 26.29 2.54 2.10
N ARG A 277 27.17 1.55 1.92
CA ARG A 277 26.85 0.31 1.20
C ARG A 277 25.70 -0.47 1.85
N ALA A 278 25.68 -0.56 3.18
CA ALA A 278 24.61 -1.24 3.90
C ALA A 278 23.25 -0.54 3.69
N VAL A 279 23.23 0.80 3.77
CA VAL A 279 22.02 1.60 3.51
C VAL A 279 21.56 1.45 2.07
N HIS A 280 22.48 1.50 1.10
CA HIS A 280 22.16 1.33 -0.33
C HIS A 280 21.52 -0.04 -0.62
N ARG A 281 22.06 -1.14 -0.06
CA ARG A 281 21.46 -2.47 -0.19
C ARG A 281 20.05 -2.54 0.41
N SER A 282 19.85 -1.90 1.57
CA SER A 282 18.53 -1.85 2.18
C SER A 282 17.53 -1.06 1.34
N LEU A 283 17.96 0.05 0.75
CA LEU A 283 17.14 0.87 -0.14
C LEU A 283 16.76 0.12 -1.42
N GLU A 284 17.71 -0.60 -2.03
CA GLU A 284 17.47 -1.41 -3.23
C GLU A 284 16.43 -2.51 -2.98
N GLU A 285 16.51 -3.21 -1.87
CA GLU A 285 15.56 -4.26 -1.55
C GLU A 285 14.15 -3.70 -1.27
N ILE A 286 14.07 -2.53 -0.63
CA ILE A 286 12.78 -1.86 -0.37
C ILE A 286 12.20 -1.32 -1.68
N SER A 287 13.02 -0.76 -2.57
CA SER A 287 12.55 -0.27 -3.86
C SER A 287 12.06 -1.41 -4.76
N GLN A 288 12.70 -2.59 -4.72
CA GLN A 288 12.21 -3.81 -5.38
C GLN A 288 10.84 -4.22 -4.85
N LEU A 289 10.68 -4.28 -3.52
CA LEU A 289 9.39 -4.59 -2.88
C LEU A 289 8.31 -3.57 -3.25
N GLN A 290 8.64 -2.27 -3.23
CA GLN A 290 7.72 -1.20 -3.58
C GLN A 290 7.33 -1.25 -5.06
N THR A 291 8.27 -1.52 -5.96
CA THR A 291 8.00 -1.65 -7.39
C THR A 291 7.04 -2.81 -7.65
N SER A 292 7.27 -3.95 -6.98
CA SER A 292 6.34 -5.10 -7.05
C SER A 292 4.95 -4.76 -6.52
N LEU A 293 4.86 -4.03 -5.38
CA LEU A 293 3.57 -3.58 -4.84
C LEU A 293 2.84 -2.62 -5.79
N MET A 294 3.54 -1.67 -6.40
CA MET A 294 2.94 -0.71 -7.34
C MET A 294 2.47 -1.39 -8.62
N ALA A 295 3.26 -2.32 -9.19
CA ALA A 295 2.84 -3.10 -10.34
C ALA A 295 1.59 -3.96 -10.05
N ASN A 296 1.52 -4.56 -8.86
CA ASN A 296 0.33 -5.31 -8.42
C ASN A 296 -0.89 -4.38 -8.24
N LEU A 297 -0.71 -3.19 -7.70
CA LEU A 297 -1.77 -2.19 -7.54
C LEU A 297 -2.32 -1.71 -8.88
N GLU A 298 -1.46 -1.46 -9.88
CA GLU A 298 -1.88 -1.08 -11.23
C GLU A 298 -2.70 -2.20 -11.89
N THR A 299 -2.21 -3.43 -11.79
CA THR A 299 -2.92 -4.61 -12.31
C THR A 299 -4.29 -4.78 -11.62
N GLN A 300 -4.34 -4.64 -10.30
CA GLN A 300 -5.58 -4.74 -9.54
C GLN A 300 -6.55 -3.59 -9.83
N ASN A 301 -6.06 -2.37 -10.05
CA ASN A 301 -6.91 -1.23 -10.37
C ASN A 301 -7.66 -1.46 -11.69
N ALA A 302 -6.95 -1.94 -12.72
CA ALA A 302 -7.57 -2.29 -14.00
C ALA A 302 -8.65 -3.39 -13.85
N ASN A 303 -8.39 -4.41 -13.02
CA ASN A 303 -9.36 -5.46 -12.74
C ASN A 303 -10.60 -4.94 -11.98
N ILE A 304 -10.40 -4.06 -11.00
CA ILE A 304 -11.51 -3.44 -10.25
C ILE A 304 -12.35 -2.55 -11.17
N ASP A 305 -11.73 -1.77 -12.05
CA ASP A 305 -12.46 -0.94 -13.01
C ASP A 305 -13.35 -1.81 -13.92
N GLN A 306 -12.83 -2.96 -14.34
CA GLN A 306 -13.60 -3.96 -15.09
C GLN A 306 -14.75 -4.52 -14.25
N LEU A 307 -14.51 -4.95 -13.01
CA LEU A 307 -15.57 -5.48 -12.13
C LEU A 307 -16.64 -4.43 -11.82
N VAL A 308 -16.27 -3.16 -11.66
CA VAL A 308 -17.24 -2.08 -11.44
C VAL A 308 -18.13 -1.93 -12.67
N GLN A 309 -17.53 -1.92 -13.86
CA GLN A 309 -18.27 -1.87 -15.13
C GLN A 309 -19.20 -3.09 -15.29
N ASP A 310 -18.70 -4.30 -15.00
CA ASP A 310 -19.48 -5.53 -15.04
C ASP A 310 -20.62 -5.55 -14.01
N SER A 311 -20.42 -4.90 -12.86
CA SER A 311 -21.47 -4.74 -11.84
C SER A 311 -22.62 -3.88 -12.33
N PHE A 312 -22.33 -2.77 -13.03
CA PHE A 312 -23.38 -1.92 -13.61
C PHE A 312 -24.21 -2.68 -14.65
N PHE A 313 -23.56 -3.43 -15.53
CA PHE A 313 -24.26 -4.26 -16.51
C PHE A 313 -25.06 -5.38 -15.86
N THR A 314 -24.52 -6.01 -14.81
CA THR A 314 -25.21 -7.08 -14.09
C THR A 314 -26.46 -6.56 -13.36
N GLU A 315 -26.38 -5.40 -12.72
CA GLU A 315 -27.53 -4.77 -12.06
C GLU A 315 -28.63 -4.42 -13.07
N GLU A 316 -28.26 -3.84 -14.22
CA GLU A 316 -29.20 -3.53 -15.30
C GLU A 316 -29.88 -4.80 -15.84
N ASN A 317 -29.10 -5.87 -16.05
CA ASN A 317 -29.60 -7.15 -16.55
C ASN A 317 -30.53 -7.85 -15.57
N VAL A 318 -30.18 -7.91 -14.27
CA VAL A 318 -31.06 -8.47 -13.23
C VAL A 318 -32.33 -7.63 -13.07
N GLY A 319 -32.22 -6.31 -13.18
CA GLY A 319 -33.36 -5.39 -13.15
C GLY A 319 -34.32 -5.65 -14.30
N ARG A 320 -33.80 -5.76 -15.53
CA ARG A 320 -34.59 -6.12 -16.73
C ARG A 320 -35.20 -7.52 -16.62
N GLY A 321 -34.44 -8.50 -16.14
CA GLY A 321 -34.91 -9.86 -15.92
C GLY A 321 -36.10 -9.91 -14.95
N ASN A 322 -36.01 -9.24 -13.80
CA ASN A 322 -37.14 -9.14 -12.86
C ASN A 322 -38.37 -8.46 -13.48
N GLN A 323 -38.19 -7.43 -14.31
CA GLN A 323 -39.30 -6.79 -15.02
C GLN A 323 -39.94 -7.74 -16.05
N GLN A 324 -39.14 -8.53 -16.75
CA GLN A 324 -39.63 -9.53 -17.70
C GLN A 324 -40.39 -10.65 -16.99
N LEU A 325 -39.92 -11.12 -15.84
CA LEU A 325 -40.64 -12.11 -15.01
C LEU A 325 -41.98 -11.57 -14.54
N LYS A 326 -42.05 -10.31 -14.11
CA LYS A 326 -43.31 -9.67 -13.72
C LYS A 326 -44.28 -9.58 -14.91
N LYS A 327 -43.78 -9.15 -16.08
CA LYS A 327 -44.56 -9.14 -17.34
C LYS A 327 -45.00 -10.54 -17.77
N ALA A 328 -44.19 -11.56 -17.53
CA ALA A 328 -44.51 -12.95 -17.84
C ALA A 328 -45.52 -13.55 -16.85
N SER A 329 -45.46 -13.18 -15.57
CA SER A 329 -46.43 -13.61 -14.56
C SER A 329 -47.81 -12.95 -14.75
N GLU A 330 -47.83 -11.73 -15.28
CA GLU A 330 -49.07 -11.02 -15.62
C GLU A 330 -49.75 -11.59 -16.87
N LYS A 331 -49.00 -12.24 -17.77
CA LYS A 331 -49.57 -12.93 -18.92
C LYS A 331 -50.09 -14.31 -18.48
N THR A 332 -51.40 -14.50 -18.49
CA THR A 332 -52.02 -15.82 -18.31
C THR A 332 -51.45 -16.78 -19.36
N SER A 333 -50.84 -17.88 -18.90
CA SER A 333 -50.17 -18.87 -19.76
C SER A 333 -51.06 -19.28 -20.94
N THR A 334 -50.63 -18.94 -22.15
CA THR A 334 -51.28 -19.35 -23.41
C THR A 334 -51.41 -20.87 -23.50
N ALA A 335 -50.47 -21.61 -22.91
CA ALA A 335 -50.53 -23.07 -22.81
C ALA A 335 -51.68 -23.55 -21.89
N ARG A 336 -51.93 -22.89 -20.76
CA ARG A 336 -53.10 -23.20 -19.92
C ARG A 336 -54.41 -22.88 -20.64
N LEU A 337 -54.47 -21.76 -21.36
CA LEU A 337 -55.63 -21.40 -22.16
C LEU A 337 -55.91 -22.44 -23.26
N LEU A 338 -54.88 -22.89 -23.98
CA LEU A 338 -54.99 -23.92 -25.01
C LEU A 338 -55.39 -25.27 -24.43
N PHE A 339 -54.84 -25.68 -23.29
CA PHE A 339 -55.20 -26.94 -22.61
C PHE A 339 -56.66 -26.94 -22.14
N HIS A 340 -57.12 -25.85 -21.51
CA HIS A 340 -58.51 -25.72 -21.12
C HIS A 340 -59.44 -25.59 -22.34
N GLY A 341 -58.98 -24.93 -23.40
CA GLY A 341 -59.70 -24.83 -24.68
C GLY A 341 -59.89 -26.19 -25.34
N THR A 342 -58.85 -27.03 -25.39
CA THR A 342 -58.95 -28.38 -25.96
C THR A 342 -59.77 -29.30 -25.06
N CYS A 343 -59.64 -29.23 -23.73
CA CYS A 343 -60.53 -29.98 -22.82
C CYS A 343 -62.00 -29.58 -22.97
N ALA A 344 -62.30 -28.27 -23.08
CA ALA A 344 -63.65 -27.78 -23.30
C ALA A 344 -64.20 -28.23 -24.66
N PHE A 345 -63.37 -28.22 -25.70
CA PHE A 345 -63.76 -28.71 -27.03
C PHE A 345 -64.01 -30.22 -27.04
N CYS A 346 -63.15 -31.03 -26.39
CA CYS A 346 -63.35 -32.47 -26.29
C CYS A 346 -64.61 -32.82 -25.47
N THR A 347 -64.86 -32.13 -24.37
CA THR A 347 -66.07 -32.35 -23.56
C THR A 347 -67.33 -31.93 -24.31
N PHE A 348 -67.28 -30.83 -25.07
CA PHE A 348 -68.38 -30.42 -25.95
C PHE A 348 -68.69 -31.48 -27.02
N LEU A 349 -67.66 -32.04 -27.68
CA LEU A 349 -67.86 -33.10 -28.68
C LEU A 349 -68.51 -34.35 -28.09
N VAL A 350 -68.09 -34.78 -26.89
CA VAL A 350 -68.69 -35.94 -26.22
C VAL A 350 -70.15 -35.69 -25.83
N VAL A 351 -70.49 -34.49 -25.37
CA VAL A 351 -71.88 -34.15 -25.02
C VAL A 351 -72.75 -34.03 -26.27
N TRP A 352 -72.21 -33.48 -27.36
CA TRP A 352 -72.90 -33.36 -28.63
C TRP A 352 -73.27 -34.73 -29.21
N ASP A 353 -72.32 -35.67 -29.21
CA ASP A 353 -72.50 -37.07 -29.68
C ASP A 353 -73.46 -37.89 -28.81
N LEU A 354 -73.78 -37.41 -27.60
CA LEU A 354 -74.67 -38.09 -26.65
C LEU A 354 -76.12 -37.58 -26.75
N ILE A 355 -76.33 -36.37 -27.27
CA ILE A 355 -77.64 -35.70 -27.36
C ILE A 355 -78.23 -35.82 -28.78
N PHE A 356 -77.39 -35.78 -29.80
CA PHE A 356 -77.75 -35.95 -31.22
C PHE A 356 -77.17 -37.25 -31.75
#